data_AF-A0A382NQX7-F1
#
_entry.id   AF-A0A382NQX7-F1
#
_cell.length_a   1.000
_cell.length_b   1.000
_cell.length_c   1.000
_cell.angle_alpha   90.00
_cell.angle_beta   90.00
_cell.angle_gamma   90.00
#
_symmetry.space_group_name_H-M   'P 1'
#
loop_
_entity.id
_entity.type
_entity.pdbx_description
1 polymer ?
#
loop_
_entity_poly.entity_id
_entity_poly.type
_entity_poly.pdbx_seq_one_letter_code
_entity_poly.pdbx_strand_id
1 'polypeptide(L)'
;MSVDRDSAINTLTQDFNYADELDIKEFPFMSTLSLVPLIDFWSQGESNGGGKSIQVSSAQEIQQKLESAPELFQPITDFSVIEKHRGLIDLMLTAIVPEALNHSSCVSVVPPFDYTPFYITSPFRDLLVEEDGTFSDQLADLDKHTKIYVQIL
;
A
#
# COMPACT_ATOMS: atom_id res chain seq x y z
N MET A 1 30.22 -0.27 -54.93
CA MET A 1 28.95 0.16 -54.29
C MET A 1 28.69 -0.79 -53.15
N SER A 2 29.10 -0.40 -51.94
CA SER A 2 28.94 -1.21 -50.73
C SER A 2 27.52 -1.00 -50.23
N VAL A 3 26.73 -2.08 -50.17
CA VAL A 3 25.40 -2.04 -49.57
C VAL A 3 25.61 -1.93 -48.07
N ASP A 4 25.20 -0.80 -47.52
CA ASP A 4 25.24 -0.48 -46.09
C ASP A 4 24.37 -1.50 -45.34
N ARG A 5 25.05 -2.38 -44.60
CA ARG A 5 24.43 -3.54 -43.92
C ARG A 5 23.94 -3.19 -42.51
N ASP A 6 23.98 -1.91 -42.15
CA ASP A 6 23.56 -1.41 -40.83
C ASP A 6 22.15 -0.78 -40.84
N SER A 7 21.49 -0.69 -42.01
CA SER A 7 20.12 -0.13 -42.09
C SER A 7 19.01 -1.10 -41.65
N ALA A 8 19.32 -2.33 -41.25
CA ALA A 8 18.32 -3.38 -41.01
C ALA A 8 18.11 -3.76 -39.53
N ILE A 9 18.77 -3.10 -38.57
CA ILE A 9 18.62 -3.40 -37.14
C ILE A 9 18.29 -2.12 -36.38
N ASN A 10 17.11 -1.54 -36.61
CA ASN A 10 16.54 -0.61 -35.63
C ASN A 10 15.02 -0.40 -35.77
N THR A 11 14.25 -1.47 -35.92
CA THR A 11 12.78 -1.38 -35.94
C THR A 11 12.11 -2.38 -34.98
N LEU A 12 12.90 -3.15 -34.23
CA LEU A 12 12.39 -4.20 -33.32
C LEU A 12 12.59 -3.90 -31.83
N THR A 13 13.09 -2.70 -31.50
CA THR A 13 13.23 -2.18 -30.12
C THR A 13 12.50 -0.85 -29.99
N GLN A 14 11.31 -0.75 -30.58
CA GLN A 14 10.33 0.17 -30.04
C GLN A 14 9.75 -0.56 -28.83
N ASP A 15 10.14 -0.11 -27.63
CA ASP A 15 9.51 -0.53 -26.38
C ASP A 15 8.03 -0.18 -26.51
N PHE A 16 7.23 -1.15 -26.97
CA PHE A 16 5.78 -1.02 -27.06
C PHE A 16 5.25 -0.97 -25.63
N ASN A 17 5.13 0.24 -25.10
CA ASN A 17 4.44 0.48 -23.85
C ASN A 17 2.93 0.41 -24.15
N TYR A 18 2.37 -0.80 -24.05
CA TYR A 18 0.93 -1.06 -24.26
C TYR A 18 0.03 -0.18 -23.37
N ALA A 19 0.55 0.37 -22.27
CA ALA A 19 -0.19 1.29 -21.42
C ALA A 19 -0.47 2.65 -22.10
N ASP A 20 0.46 3.14 -22.93
CA ASP A 20 0.32 4.44 -23.61
C ASP A 20 -0.66 4.39 -24.79
N GLU A 21 -0.75 3.23 -25.48
CA GLU A 21 -1.69 3.03 -26.60
C GLU A 21 -3.14 2.84 -26.15
N LEU A 22 -3.37 2.42 -24.91
CA LEU A 22 -4.72 2.10 -24.43
C LEU A 22 -5.45 3.28 -23.77
N ASP A 23 -4.83 4.46 -23.59
CA ASP A 23 -5.39 5.62 -22.84
C ASP A 23 -6.06 5.20 -21.51
N ILE A 24 -5.55 4.13 -20.88
CA ILE A 24 -6.05 3.62 -19.61
C ILE A 24 -5.41 4.47 -18.51
N LYS A 25 -5.96 5.67 -18.31
CA LYS A 25 -5.62 6.52 -17.15
C LYS A 25 -6.14 5.93 -15.84
N GLU A 26 -7.15 5.08 -15.91
CA GLU A 26 -7.84 4.50 -14.76
C GLU A 26 -8.01 2.98 -14.96
N PHE A 27 -7.79 2.21 -13.88
CA PHE A 27 -7.91 0.76 -13.93
C PHE A 27 -9.34 0.34 -14.34
N PRO A 28 -9.52 -0.52 -15.36
CA PRO A 28 -10.81 -0.72 -16.01
C PRO A 28 -11.78 -1.64 -15.25
N PHE A 29 -11.41 -2.06 -14.03
CA PHE A 29 -12.24 -2.91 -13.19
C PHE A 29 -12.51 -2.24 -11.84
N MET A 30 -13.63 -2.58 -11.22
CA MET A 30 -13.91 -2.14 -9.85
C MET A 30 -12.95 -2.84 -8.88
N SER A 31 -12.13 -2.05 -8.19
CA SER A 31 -11.29 -2.50 -7.07
C SER A 31 -11.89 -2.01 -5.75
N THR A 32 -11.68 -2.77 -4.69
CA THR A 32 -12.07 -2.40 -3.32
C THR A 32 -10.97 -2.80 -2.36
N LEU A 33 -10.77 -2.01 -1.30
CA LEU A 33 -9.81 -2.32 -0.25
C LEU A 33 -10.33 -3.47 0.60
N SER A 34 -9.49 -4.48 0.83
CA SER A 34 -9.79 -5.57 1.77
C SER A 34 -8.73 -5.61 2.87
N LEU A 35 -9.17 -5.60 4.13
CA LEU A 35 -8.29 -5.78 5.29
C LEU A 35 -8.19 -7.24 5.73
N VAL A 36 -8.93 -8.15 5.10
CA VAL A 36 -8.95 -9.58 5.43
C VAL A 36 -7.54 -10.20 5.46
N PRO A 37 -6.64 -9.97 4.48
CA PRO A 37 -5.30 -10.55 4.53
C PRO A 37 -4.49 -10.11 5.75
N LEU A 38 -4.67 -8.86 6.21
CA LEU A 38 -4.01 -8.34 7.39
C LEU A 38 -4.61 -8.95 8.67
N ILE A 39 -5.93 -9.11 8.70
CA ILE A 39 -6.63 -9.80 9.81
C ILE A 39 -6.20 -11.26 9.90
N ASP A 40 -6.07 -11.96 8.77
CA ASP A 40 -5.63 -13.35 8.72
C ASP A 40 -4.19 -13.52 9.23
N PHE A 41 -3.30 -12.58 8.93
CA PHE A 41 -1.94 -12.58 9.47
C PHE A 41 -1.93 -12.60 11.01
N TRP A 42 -2.75 -11.74 11.64
CA TRP A 42 -2.86 -11.69 13.10
C TRP A 42 -3.56 -12.92 13.68
N SER A 43 -4.49 -13.53 12.95
CA SER A 43 -5.20 -14.75 13.34
C SER A 43 -4.30 -15.99 13.35
N GLN A 44 -3.36 -16.09 12.41
CA GLN A 44 -2.44 -17.24 12.28
C GLN A 44 -1.32 -17.26 13.33
N GLY A 45 -0.97 -16.11 13.89
CA GLY A 45 0.09 -15.96 14.90
C GLY A 45 -0.20 -16.68 16.23
N GLU A 46 -1.48 -16.84 16.59
CA GLU A 46 -1.88 -17.55 17.82
C GLU A 46 -1.64 -19.06 17.75
N SER A 47 -1.63 -19.64 16.55
CA SER A 47 -1.54 -21.10 16.36
C SER A 47 -0.11 -21.66 16.36
N ASN A 48 0.91 -20.81 16.15
CA ASN A 48 2.29 -21.26 15.88
C ASN A 48 3.30 -21.05 17.02
N GLY A 49 2.91 -20.47 18.17
CA GLY A 49 3.85 -20.12 19.24
C GLY A 49 3.38 -20.48 20.63
N GLY A 50 3.92 -21.57 21.20
CA GLY A 50 3.76 -21.88 22.62
C GLY A 50 4.53 -20.88 23.51
N GLY A 51 3.92 -19.74 23.86
CA GLY A 51 4.48 -18.79 24.83
C GLY A 51 3.81 -17.41 24.85
N LYS A 52 3.98 -16.69 25.97
CA LYS A 52 3.56 -15.28 26.15
C LYS A 52 4.48 -14.34 25.37
N SER A 53 4.36 -14.30 24.04
CA SER A 53 5.06 -13.30 23.23
C SER A 53 4.22 -12.03 23.09
N ILE A 54 4.89 -10.89 22.85
CA ILE A 54 4.21 -9.61 22.56
C ILE A 54 3.26 -9.77 21.36
N GLN A 55 3.67 -10.56 20.36
CA GLN A 55 2.86 -10.84 19.18
C GLN A 55 1.54 -11.55 19.52
N VAL A 56 1.56 -12.53 20.43
CA VAL A 56 0.34 -13.22 20.89
C VAL A 56 -0.58 -12.27 21.65
N SER A 57 -0.04 -11.43 22.54
CA SER A 57 -0.87 -10.43 23.24
C SER A 57 -1.49 -9.40 22.30
N SER A 58 -0.74 -8.96 21.28
CA SER A 58 -1.24 -8.04 20.26
C SER A 58 -2.32 -8.70 19.40
N ALA A 59 -2.11 -9.96 18.99
CA ALA A 59 -3.12 -10.71 18.24
C ALA A 59 -4.43 -10.83 19.05
N GLN A 60 -4.36 -11.19 20.33
CA GLN A 60 -5.53 -11.30 21.21
C GLN A 60 -6.29 -9.98 21.35
N GLU A 61 -5.57 -8.86 21.55
CA GLU A 61 -6.19 -7.54 21.63
C GLU A 61 -6.86 -7.15 20.32
N ILE A 62 -6.21 -7.43 19.18
CA ILE A 62 -6.76 -7.18 17.84
C ILE A 62 -8.04 -7.99 17.63
N GLN A 63 -8.04 -9.29 17.95
CA GLN A 63 -9.23 -10.15 17.82
C GLN A 63 -10.39 -9.63 18.66
N GLN A 64 -10.13 -9.25 19.91
CA GLN A 64 -11.18 -8.71 20.78
C GLN A 64 -11.79 -7.41 20.22
N LYS A 65 -10.98 -6.53 19.63
CA LYS A 65 -11.48 -5.30 18.99
C LYS A 65 -12.24 -5.60 17.69
N LEU A 66 -11.82 -6.60 16.93
CA LEU A 66 -12.47 -7.04 15.69
C LEU A 66 -13.89 -7.58 15.92
N GLU A 67 -14.18 -8.18 17.09
CA GLU A 67 -15.54 -8.58 17.46
C GLU A 67 -16.54 -7.41 17.41
N SER A 68 -16.07 -6.18 17.68
CA SER A 68 -16.88 -4.95 17.65
C SER A 68 -16.82 -4.22 16.31
N ALA A 69 -16.11 -4.76 15.31
CA ALA A 69 -15.87 -4.15 14.01
C ALA A 69 -16.06 -5.14 12.84
N PRO A 70 -17.22 -5.84 12.74
CA PRO A 70 -17.45 -6.83 11.70
C PRO A 70 -17.34 -6.27 10.27
N GLU A 71 -17.55 -4.97 10.09
CA GLU A 71 -17.39 -4.27 8.80
C GLU A 71 -15.96 -4.34 8.24
N LEU A 72 -14.94 -4.53 9.07
CA LEU A 72 -13.54 -4.65 8.61
C LEU A 72 -13.24 -5.98 7.90
N PHE A 73 -14.12 -6.97 8.05
CA PHE A 73 -14.04 -8.25 7.32
C PHE A 73 -14.68 -8.18 5.93
N GLN A 74 -15.35 -7.08 5.59
CA GLN A 74 -15.96 -6.87 4.29
C GLN A 74 -15.08 -5.98 3.42
N PRO A 75 -15.22 -6.03 2.08
CA PRO A 75 -14.62 -5.03 1.21
C PRO A 75 -15.03 -3.61 1.64
N ILE A 76 -14.05 -2.74 1.85
CA ILE A 76 -14.28 -1.36 2.29
C ILE A 76 -14.70 -0.54 1.09
N THR A 77 -15.95 -0.06 1.11
CA THR A 77 -16.54 0.80 0.08
C THR A 77 -16.76 2.24 0.56
N ASP A 78 -16.74 2.46 1.89
CA ASP A 78 -16.84 3.77 2.53
C ASP A 78 -15.62 4.00 3.43
N PHE A 79 -14.80 4.99 3.09
CA PHE A 79 -13.59 5.33 3.84
C PHE A 79 -13.89 5.88 5.24
N SER A 80 -15.14 6.26 5.55
CA SER A 80 -15.52 6.59 6.92
C SER A 80 -15.30 5.42 7.89
N VAL A 81 -15.32 4.18 7.40
CA VAL A 81 -15.02 2.96 8.16
C VAL A 81 -13.55 2.95 8.63
N ILE A 82 -12.63 3.45 7.79
CA ILE A 82 -11.21 3.55 8.14
C ILE A 82 -11.03 4.53 9.29
N GLU A 83 -11.63 5.71 9.19
CA GLU A 83 -11.52 6.74 10.22
C GLU A 83 -12.17 6.30 11.54
N LYS A 84 -13.32 5.63 11.47
CA LYS A 84 -13.99 5.05 12.64
C LYS A 84 -13.10 4.06 13.39
N HIS A 85 -12.30 3.26 12.68
CA HIS A 85 -11.48 2.19 13.24
C HIS A 85 -9.98 2.47 13.18
N ARG A 86 -9.59 3.75 13.05
CA ARG A 86 -8.22 4.19 12.82
C ARG A 86 -7.21 3.53 13.75
N GLY A 87 -7.48 3.56 15.05
CA GLY A 87 -6.57 2.97 16.05
C GLY A 87 -6.42 1.45 15.95
N LEU A 88 -7.46 0.72 15.51
CA LEU A 88 -7.36 -0.72 15.29
C LEU A 88 -6.57 -1.02 14.01
N ILE A 89 -6.80 -0.25 12.94
CA ILE A 89 -6.09 -0.40 11.67
C ILE A 89 -4.61 -0.06 11.84
N ASP A 90 -4.28 1.04 12.52
CA ASP A 90 -2.90 1.43 12.84
C ASP A 90 -2.21 0.35 13.67
N LEU A 91 -2.90 -0.22 14.67
CA LEU A 91 -2.39 -1.35 15.46
C LEU A 91 -2.10 -2.57 14.57
N MET A 92 -3.02 -2.95 13.67
CA MET A 92 -2.79 -4.07 12.75
C MET A 92 -1.64 -3.79 11.79
N LEU A 93 -1.50 -2.55 11.30
CA LEU A 93 -0.44 -2.14 10.39
C LEU A 93 0.96 -2.15 11.02
N THR A 94 1.08 -2.19 12.35
CA THR A 94 2.38 -2.37 13.02
C THR A 94 3.11 -3.66 12.61
N ALA A 95 2.40 -4.64 12.06
CA ALA A 95 2.99 -5.82 11.43
C ALA A 95 3.85 -5.50 10.19
N ILE A 96 3.52 -4.42 9.48
CA ILE A 96 4.15 -3.99 8.24
C ILE A 96 5.04 -2.77 8.50
N VAL A 97 4.52 -1.78 9.24
CA VAL A 97 5.18 -0.52 9.58
C VAL A 97 5.21 -0.38 11.10
N PRO A 98 6.26 -0.90 11.77
CA PRO A 98 6.41 -0.72 13.22
C PRO A 98 6.43 0.77 13.60
N GLU A 99 5.84 1.12 14.74
CA GLU A 99 5.75 2.53 15.20
C GLU A 99 7.13 3.20 15.32
N ALA A 100 8.18 2.44 15.63
CA ALA A 100 9.55 2.95 15.68
C ALA A 100 10.03 3.54 14.34
N LEU A 101 9.40 3.16 13.23
CA LEU A 101 9.69 3.67 11.88
C LEU A 101 8.85 4.88 11.48
N ASN A 102 7.82 5.26 12.25
CA ASN A 102 6.87 6.32 11.90
C ASN A 102 7.53 7.70 11.68
N HIS A 103 8.67 7.96 12.32
CA HIS A 103 9.41 9.22 12.17
C HIS A 103 10.70 9.12 11.33
N SER A 104 11.06 7.91 10.89
CA SER A 104 12.34 7.67 10.20
C SER A 104 12.19 7.07 8.81
N SER A 105 11.05 6.45 8.51
CA SER A 105 10.75 5.85 7.21
C SER A 105 9.65 6.63 6.50
N CYS A 106 9.85 6.91 5.21
CA CYS A 106 8.83 7.47 4.34
C CYS A 106 8.00 6.31 3.76
N VAL A 107 6.83 6.05 4.34
CA VAL A 107 5.96 4.92 3.98
C VAL A 107 4.51 5.40 3.86
N SER A 108 3.81 4.82 2.89
CA SER A 108 2.39 5.02 2.65
C SER A 108 1.74 3.68 2.30
N VAL A 109 0.50 3.47 2.74
CA VAL A 109 -0.32 2.31 2.38
C VAL A 109 -1.54 2.80 1.62
N VAL A 110 -1.68 2.31 0.39
CA VAL A 110 -2.73 2.71 -0.56
C VAL A 110 -3.66 1.54 -0.85
N PRO A 111 -4.95 1.81 -1.14
CA PRO A 111 -5.86 0.82 -1.69
C PRO A 111 -5.38 0.28 -3.06
N PRO A 112 -5.82 -0.92 -3.47
CA PRO A 112 -5.51 -1.43 -4.80
C PRO A 112 -6.06 -0.53 -5.91
N PHE A 113 -5.17 -0.11 -6.82
CA PHE A 113 -5.49 0.75 -7.97
C PHE A 113 -6.07 2.13 -7.62
N ASP A 114 -5.80 2.60 -6.40
CA ASP A 114 -6.10 3.96 -5.94
C ASP A 114 -4.78 4.67 -5.57
N TYR A 115 -4.79 5.99 -5.62
CA TYR A 115 -3.66 6.84 -5.24
C TYR A 115 -3.84 7.49 -3.87
N THR A 116 -5.03 7.39 -3.27
CA THR A 116 -5.36 8.00 -1.98
C THR A 116 -4.97 7.05 -0.84
N PRO A 117 -3.89 7.33 -0.08
CA PRO A 117 -3.47 6.46 0.99
C PRO A 117 -4.40 6.57 2.19
N PHE A 118 -4.59 5.44 2.85
CA PHE A 118 -5.33 5.39 4.11
C PHE A 118 -4.38 5.33 5.32
N TYR A 119 -3.07 5.15 5.11
CA TYR A 119 -2.05 5.26 6.14
C TYR A 119 -0.79 5.90 5.58
N ILE A 120 -0.21 6.85 6.31
CA ILE A 120 1.06 7.49 5.96
C ILE A 120 1.88 7.74 7.23
N THR A 121 3.20 7.64 7.12
CA THR A 121 4.12 8.03 8.19
C THR A 121 4.40 9.53 8.17
N SER A 122 4.99 10.05 9.26
CA SER A 122 5.27 11.50 9.36
C SER A 122 6.15 12.03 8.22
N PRO A 123 7.28 11.37 7.86
CA PRO A 123 8.11 11.82 6.75
C PRO A 123 7.39 11.81 5.39
N PHE A 124 6.45 10.87 5.18
CA PHE A 124 5.65 10.84 3.95
C PHE A 124 4.70 12.03 3.88
N ARG A 125 4.03 12.33 5.01
CA ARG A 125 3.16 13.50 5.12
C ARG A 125 3.91 14.79 4.84
N ASP A 126 5.04 14.99 5.51
CA ASP A 126 5.81 16.24 5.42
C ASP A 126 6.43 16.48 4.03
N LEU A 127 6.72 15.40 3.29
CA LEU A 127 7.34 15.47 1.97
C LEU A 127 6.33 15.62 0.82
N LEU A 128 5.17 14.96 0.92
CA LEU A 128 4.30 14.72 -0.24
C LEU A 128 2.87 15.24 -0.07
N VAL A 129 2.45 15.59 1.14
CA VAL A 129 1.12 16.17 1.38
C VAL A 129 1.25 17.68 1.42
N GLU A 130 0.66 18.35 0.44
CA GLU A 130 0.61 19.81 0.40
C GLU A 130 -0.35 20.37 1.47
N GLU A 131 -0.30 21.68 1.74
CA GLU A 131 -1.14 22.32 2.77
C GLU A 131 -2.65 22.16 2.54
N ASP A 132 -3.06 21.90 1.29
CA ASP A 132 -4.45 21.65 0.89
C ASP A 132 -4.86 20.17 0.96
N GLY A 133 -3.95 19.29 1.38
CA GLY A 133 -4.18 17.86 1.50
C GLY A 133 -4.03 17.08 0.19
N THR A 134 -3.62 17.73 -0.90
CA THR A 134 -3.33 17.06 -2.17
C THR A 134 -1.93 16.48 -2.20
N PHE A 135 -1.73 15.45 -3.03
CA PHE A 135 -0.40 14.89 -3.26
C PHE A 135 0.34 15.75 -4.26
N SER A 136 1.51 16.22 -3.83
CA SER A 136 2.49 16.79 -4.75
C SER A 136 2.85 15.74 -5.82
N ASP A 137 2.75 16.11 -7.10
CA ASP A 137 3.12 15.28 -8.27
C ASP A 137 4.64 14.97 -8.32
N GLN A 138 5.37 15.27 -7.24
CA GLN A 138 6.77 14.92 -7.00
C GLN A 138 6.99 13.41 -6.75
N LEU A 139 6.02 12.54 -7.08
CA LEU A 139 6.25 11.10 -7.18
C LEU A 139 7.43 10.77 -8.12
N ALA A 140 7.64 11.59 -9.15
CA ALA A 140 8.80 11.51 -10.04
C ALA A 140 10.14 11.91 -9.39
N ASP A 141 10.11 12.73 -8.34
CA ASP A 141 11.30 13.22 -7.61
C ASP A 141 11.70 12.31 -6.44
N LEU A 142 10.94 11.24 -6.16
CA LEU A 142 11.26 10.21 -5.18
C LEU A 142 12.39 9.28 -5.68
N ASP A 143 13.59 9.82 -5.94
CA ASP A 143 14.74 9.02 -6.38
C ASP A 143 15.79 8.78 -5.26
N LYS A 144 16.24 7.51 -5.22
CA LYS A 144 17.40 6.88 -4.56
C LYS A 144 17.33 6.38 -3.12
N HIS A 145 16.51 6.91 -2.22
CA HIS A 145 16.44 6.38 -0.83
C HIS A 145 15.04 6.03 -0.33
N THR A 146 14.00 6.37 -1.10
CA THR A 146 12.62 6.10 -0.70
C THR A 146 12.20 4.72 -1.17
N LYS A 147 12.10 3.77 -0.25
CA LYS A 147 11.50 2.46 -0.53
C LYS A 147 9.98 2.59 -0.49
N ILE A 148 9.37 2.80 -1.64
CA ILE A 148 7.92 2.64 -1.78
C ILE A 148 7.65 1.13 -1.78
N TYR A 149 7.20 0.60 -0.64
CA TYR A 149 6.68 -0.76 -0.57
C TYR A 149 5.20 -0.72 -0.97
N VAL A 150 4.92 -0.87 -2.26
CA VAL A 150 3.57 -1.19 -2.73
C VAL A 150 3.43 -2.72 -2.66
N GLN A 151 2.86 -3.23 -1.58
CA GLN A 151 2.39 -4.62 -1.57
C GLN A 151 0.91 -4.62 -1.94
N ILE A 152 0.63 -4.99 -3.19
CA ILE A 152 -0.72 -5.31 -3.62
C ILE A 152 -1.06 -6.67 -2.99
N LEU A 153 -1.95 -6.65 -2.00
CA LEU A 153 -2.54 -7.87 -1.41
C LEU A 153 -3.82 -8.24 -2.16
#